data_AF-A0A2X5NG84-F1
#
_entry.id   AF-A0A2X5NG84-F1
#
_cell.length_a   1.000
_cell.length_b   1.000
_cell.length_c   1.000
_cell.angle_alpha   90.00
_cell.angle_beta   90.00
_cell.angle_gamma   90.00
#
_symmetry.space_group_name_H-M   'P 1'
#
loop_
_entity.id
_entity.type
_entity.pdbx_description
1 polymer ?
#
loop_
_entity_poly.entity_id
_entity_poly.type
_entity_poly.pdbx_seq_one_letter_code
_entity_poly.pdbx_strand_id
1 'polypeptide(L)'
;MAKIARQRETYNLRAIYRWHPAFAGGDFIKYYGDEDRHYDHATLEGGDVLVAGRGSVLIGLSERTTAQGIEFLALSLFRHHQAKRVVVMELPKQRSCMHLDTVMTHLDMDTFSVYPQIINTGMPCWILTPDGKGGLIRTAEANYLIALEKALEIDQVRVITTGGDRFEAEREQWNDANNVLTLRPGVVVSYERNLRTNEKYDQAGITVLPIAGDELGRGRGGARCMSCPLERDGI
;
A
#
# COMPACT_ATOMS: atom_id res chain seq x y z
N MET A 1 3.52 5.54 -13.11
CA MET A 1 3.43 4.19 -13.71
C MET A 1 4.76 3.78 -14.31
N ALA A 2 5.25 2.60 -13.93
CA ALA A 2 6.53 2.05 -14.39
C ALA A 2 6.44 1.37 -15.76
N LYS A 3 5.32 0.72 -16.07
CA LYS A 3 5.12 0.08 -17.38
C LYS A 3 4.53 1.07 -18.37
N ILE A 4 5.16 1.21 -19.54
CA ILE A 4 4.74 2.11 -20.63
C ILE A 4 3.27 1.88 -20.99
N ALA A 5 2.84 0.61 -21.10
CA ALA A 5 1.46 0.26 -21.43
C ALA A 5 0.43 0.86 -20.46
N ARG A 6 0.79 1.02 -19.18
CA ARG A 6 -0.10 1.55 -18.13
C ARG A 6 -0.02 3.06 -17.96
N GLN A 7 0.98 3.73 -18.55
CA GLN A 7 1.13 5.19 -18.40
C GLN A 7 -0.07 5.95 -18.94
N ARG A 8 -0.74 5.43 -19.97
CA ARG A 8 -1.94 6.07 -20.54
C ARG A 8 -3.16 6.03 -19.60
N GLU A 9 -3.19 5.12 -18.63
CA GLU A 9 -4.28 5.03 -17.64
C GLU A 9 -4.38 6.33 -16.82
N THR A 10 -3.25 6.98 -16.53
CA THR A 10 -3.23 8.20 -15.72
C THR A 10 -3.82 9.40 -16.46
N TYR A 11 -3.86 9.39 -17.80
CA TYR A 11 -4.53 10.46 -18.56
C TYR A 11 -6.04 10.46 -18.33
N ASN A 12 -6.66 9.28 -18.20
CA ASN A 12 -8.08 9.17 -17.89
C ASN A 12 -8.38 9.74 -16.51
N LEU A 13 -7.59 9.37 -15.49
CA LEU A 13 -7.75 9.89 -14.13
C LEU A 13 -7.48 11.40 -14.05
N ARG A 14 -6.42 11.89 -14.71
CA ARG A 14 -6.14 13.34 -14.80
C ARG A 14 -7.30 14.08 -15.44
N ALA A 15 -7.93 13.51 -16.48
CA ALA A 15 -9.07 14.14 -17.12
C ALA A 15 -10.27 14.26 -16.18
N ILE A 16 -10.58 13.19 -15.44
CA ILE A 16 -11.64 13.19 -14.42
C ILE A 16 -11.34 14.26 -13.37
N TYR A 17 -10.15 14.23 -12.77
CA TYR A 17 -9.78 15.17 -11.70
C TYR A 17 -9.69 16.64 -12.14
N ARG A 18 -9.53 16.91 -13.44
CA ARG A 18 -9.47 18.29 -13.96
C ARG A 18 -10.84 18.85 -14.36
N TRP A 19 -11.68 18.03 -14.97
CA TRP A 19 -12.86 18.55 -15.68
C TRP A 19 -14.19 17.99 -15.19
N HIS A 20 -14.19 16.87 -14.46
CA HIS A 20 -15.45 16.34 -13.94
C HIS A 20 -16.00 17.27 -12.83
N PRO A 21 -17.30 17.63 -12.83
CA PRO A 21 -17.86 18.59 -11.87
C PRO A 21 -17.60 18.27 -10.40
N ALA A 22 -17.53 16.99 -10.04
CA ALA A 22 -17.22 16.55 -8.67
C ALA A 22 -15.79 16.90 -8.20
N PHE A 23 -14.85 17.18 -9.13
CA PHE A 23 -13.43 17.44 -8.82
C PHE A 23 -12.94 18.79 -9.35
N ALA A 24 -13.62 19.38 -10.35
CA ALA A 24 -13.18 20.58 -11.05
C ALA A 24 -13.01 21.81 -10.13
N GLY A 25 -13.65 21.83 -8.96
CA GLY A 25 -13.43 22.85 -7.93
C GLY A 25 -12.00 22.90 -7.41
N GLY A 26 -11.26 21.78 -7.49
CA GLY A 26 -9.84 21.71 -7.15
C GLY A 26 -9.54 21.71 -5.65
N ASP A 27 -10.52 21.39 -4.81
CA ASP A 27 -10.39 21.35 -3.34
C ASP A 27 -9.61 20.11 -2.83
N PHE A 28 -8.52 19.75 -3.52
CA PHE A 28 -7.63 18.66 -3.12
C PHE A 28 -6.21 18.90 -3.63
N ILE A 29 -5.25 18.31 -2.93
CA ILE A 29 -3.83 18.49 -3.20
C ILE A 29 -3.37 17.45 -4.22
N LYS A 30 -2.59 17.90 -5.19
CA LYS A 30 -1.98 17.05 -6.21
C LYS A 30 -0.51 16.86 -5.89
N TYR A 31 -0.18 15.73 -5.28
CA TYR A 31 1.16 15.53 -4.73
C TYR A 31 2.22 15.23 -5.80
N TYR A 32 1.84 14.56 -6.89
CA TYR A 32 2.77 14.06 -7.90
C TYR A 32 2.05 13.86 -9.24
N GLY A 33 2.69 14.23 -10.36
CA GLY A 33 2.24 13.84 -11.70
C GLY A 33 1.07 14.60 -12.33
N ASP A 34 0.68 15.79 -11.83
CA ASP A 34 -0.30 16.65 -12.52
C ASP A 34 0.34 17.55 -13.59
N GLU A 35 1.66 17.62 -13.67
CA GLU A 35 2.36 18.38 -14.70
C GLU A 35 2.64 17.50 -15.94
N ASP A 36 2.73 18.12 -17.12
CA ASP A 36 3.26 17.45 -18.32
C ASP A 36 4.79 17.47 -18.28
N ARG A 37 5.34 16.86 -17.22
CA ARG A 37 6.78 16.74 -16.98
C ARG A 37 7.24 15.30 -17.14
N HIS A 38 8.40 15.14 -17.78
CA HIS A 38 9.16 13.91 -17.69
C HIS A 38 9.92 13.89 -16.35
N TYR A 39 9.62 12.92 -15.50
CA TYR A 39 10.24 12.78 -14.18
C TYR A 39 11.49 11.88 -14.21
N ASP A 40 12.23 11.82 -15.33
CA ASP A 40 13.51 11.09 -15.46
C ASP A 40 13.53 9.71 -14.78
N HIS A 41 12.61 8.83 -15.18
CA HIS A 41 12.43 7.46 -14.63
C HIS A 41 12.01 7.35 -13.16
N ALA A 42 11.65 8.45 -12.49
CA ALA A 42 10.95 8.37 -11.21
C ALA A 42 9.54 7.80 -11.43
N THR A 43 9.26 6.66 -10.79
CA THR A 43 7.97 5.98 -10.91
C THR A 43 7.37 5.79 -9.53
N LEU A 44 6.04 5.88 -9.49
CA LEU A 44 5.21 5.66 -8.33
C LEU A 44 3.92 4.98 -8.84
N GLU A 45 3.48 3.92 -8.17
CA GLU A 45 2.21 3.24 -8.43
C GLU A 45 1.43 3.10 -7.12
N GLY A 46 0.10 3.25 -7.17
CA GLY A 46 -0.75 3.31 -5.98
C GLY A 46 -0.77 2.05 -5.12
N GLY A 47 -0.47 0.88 -5.70
CA GLY A 47 -0.33 -0.37 -4.95
C GLY A 47 0.80 -0.35 -3.91
N ASP A 48 1.82 0.49 -4.13
CA ASP A 48 2.90 0.66 -3.15
C ASP A 48 2.54 1.65 -2.04
N VAL A 49 1.48 2.45 -2.17
CA VAL A 49 1.15 3.53 -1.24
C VAL A 49 0.01 3.09 -0.31
N LEU A 50 0.31 2.99 0.99
CA LEU A 50 -0.65 2.67 2.04
C LEU A 50 -0.71 3.82 3.06
N VAL A 51 -1.85 4.50 3.14
CA VAL A 51 -2.10 5.52 4.17
C VAL A 51 -2.51 4.81 5.46
N ALA A 52 -1.60 4.73 6.43
CA ALA A 52 -1.82 4.00 7.69
C ALA A 52 -2.56 4.81 8.76
N GLY A 53 -2.68 6.13 8.58
CA GLY A 53 -3.27 7.03 9.57
C GLY A 53 -2.23 7.64 10.51
N ARG A 54 -2.66 8.47 11.47
CA ARG A 54 -1.78 9.16 12.46
C ARG A 54 -0.63 9.98 11.84
N GLY A 55 -0.84 10.45 10.62
CA GLY A 55 0.18 11.17 9.85
C GLY A 55 1.29 10.26 9.29
N SER A 56 1.06 8.97 9.16
CA SER A 56 2.01 7.99 8.62
C SER A 56 1.53 7.42 7.29
N VAL A 57 2.45 7.34 6.33
CA VAL A 57 2.25 6.69 5.03
C VAL A 57 3.33 5.63 4.85
N LEU A 58 2.94 4.42 4.45
CA LEU A 58 3.85 3.34 4.11
C LEU A 58 4.01 3.32 2.60
N ILE A 59 5.25 3.19 2.12
CA ILE A 59 5.55 3.11 0.70
C ILE A 59 6.50 1.95 0.40
N GLY A 60 6.09 1.08 -0.52
CA GLY A 60 6.96 0.04 -1.08
C GLY A 60 8.01 0.62 -2.03
N LEU A 61 9.28 0.36 -1.76
CA LEU A 61 10.34 0.49 -2.77
C LEU A 61 10.37 -0.82 -3.56
N SER A 62 9.87 -0.78 -4.80
CA SER A 62 9.49 -1.99 -5.55
C SER A 62 10.03 -1.97 -6.99
N GLU A 63 9.64 -2.96 -7.81
CA GLU A 63 9.88 -2.91 -9.26
C GLU A 63 9.03 -1.84 -9.99
N ARG A 64 8.04 -1.25 -9.30
CA ARG A 64 7.09 -0.27 -9.86
C ARG A 64 7.24 1.13 -9.26
N THR A 65 7.78 1.22 -8.06
CA THR A 65 7.99 2.48 -7.35
C THR A 65 9.47 2.65 -7.01
N THR A 66 10.08 3.73 -7.53
CA THR A 66 11.50 4.01 -7.34
C THR A 66 11.74 4.93 -6.15
N ALA A 67 12.97 4.93 -5.62
CA ALA A 67 13.36 5.80 -4.51
C ALA A 67 13.10 7.29 -4.82
N GLN A 68 13.37 7.73 -6.05
CA GLN A 68 13.10 9.11 -6.50
C GLN A 68 11.60 9.43 -6.44
N GLY A 69 10.74 8.49 -6.86
CA GLY A 69 9.29 8.64 -6.77
C GLY A 69 8.81 8.75 -5.32
N ILE A 70 9.41 7.95 -4.42
CA ILE A 70 9.14 8.00 -2.97
C ILE A 70 9.56 9.36 -2.39
N GLU A 71 10.77 9.83 -2.68
CA GLU A 71 11.27 11.11 -2.16
C GLU A 71 10.41 12.29 -2.63
N PHE A 72 10.02 12.31 -3.91
CA PHE A 72 9.12 13.34 -4.42
C PHE A 72 7.77 13.35 -3.71
N LEU A 73 7.16 12.17 -3.52
CA LEU A 73 5.89 12.07 -2.80
C LEU A 73 6.05 12.48 -1.33
N ALA A 74 7.08 11.98 -0.63
CA ALA A 74 7.33 12.29 0.77
C ALA A 74 7.52 13.79 1.02
N LEU A 75 8.34 14.46 0.22
CA LEU A 75 8.56 15.90 0.30
C LEU A 75 7.27 16.69 0.06
N SER A 76 6.45 16.25 -0.90
CA SER A 76 5.16 16.87 -1.20
C SER A 76 4.18 16.71 -0.04
N LEU A 77 4.04 15.50 0.52
CA LEU A 77 3.21 15.24 1.69
C LEU A 77 3.61 16.10 2.90
N PHE A 78 4.92 16.23 3.17
CA PHE A 78 5.43 17.04 4.28
C PHE A 78 5.21 18.53 4.05
N ARG A 79 5.45 19.04 2.84
CA ARG A 79 5.20 20.45 2.47
C ARG A 79 3.74 20.84 2.68
N HIS A 80 2.82 19.92 2.41
CA HIS A 80 1.38 20.13 2.55
C HIS A 80 0.82 19.72 3.91
N HIS A 81 1.68 19.32 4.86
CA HIS A 81 1.31 18.87 6.21
C HIS A 81 0.34 17.67 6.23
N GLN A 82 0.40 16.81 5.21
CA GLN A 82 -0.48 15.65 5.05
C GLN A 82 0.10 14.37 5.65
N ALA A 83 1.40 14.37 5.93
CA ALA A 83 2.08 13.33 6.70
C ALA A 83 3.13 13.96 7.62
N LYS A 84 3.42 13.28 8.72
CA LYS A 84 4.53 13.55 9.65
C LYS A 84 5.74 12.68 9.33
N ARG A 85 5.49 11.49 8.78
CA ARG A 85 6.53 10.49 8.46
C ARG A 85 6.10 9.59 7.32
N VAL A 86 7.09 9.04 6.62
CA VAL A 86 6.91 8.02 5.58
C VAL A 86 7.74 6.80 5.94
N VAL A 87 7.12 5.63 6.03
CA VAL A 87 7.82 4.35 6.22
C VAL A 87 8.11 3.74 4.85
N VAL A 88 9.37 3.47 4.55
CA VAL A 88 9.78 2.85 3.29
C VAL A 88 10.17 1.41 3.53
N MET A 89 9.57 0.49 2.79
CA MET A 89 9.84 -0.95 2.87
C MET A 89 10.44 -1.44 1.56
N GLU A 90 11.66 -1.98 1.58
CA GLU A 90 12.32 -2.48 0.36
C GLU A 90 11.82 -3.87 0.00
N LEU A 91 11.13 -3.97 -1.14
CA LEU A 91 10.63 -5.22 -1.66
C LEU A 91 11.69 -5.86 -2.57
N PRO A 92 11.89 -7.19 -2.50
CA PRO A 92 12.81 -7.88 -3.39
C PRO A 92 12.31 -7.82 -4.83
N LYS A 93 13.24 -7.74 -5.78
CA LYS A 93 12.93 -7.71 -7.22
C LYS A 93 12.56 -9.11 -7.73
N GLN A 94 11.36 -9.57 -7.43
CA GLN A 94 10.86 -10.89 -7.79
C GLN A 94 9.46 -10.80 -8.40
N ARG A 95 9.13 -11.72 -9.32
CA ARG A 95 7.82 -11.73 -10.00
C ARG A 95 6.63 -11.97 -9.07
N SER A 96 6.87 -12.53 -7.88
CA SER A 96 5.86 -12.83 -6.86
C SER A 96 5.37 -11.61 -6.08
N CYS A 97 5.99 -10.44 -6.27
CA CYS A 97 5.64 -9.20 -5.59
C CYS A 97 5.85 -8.01 -6.53
N MET A 98 4.75 -7.38 -6.96
CA MET A 98 4.83 -6.18 -7.79
C MET A 98 4.66 -4.88 -6.99
N HIS A 99 3.88 -4.93 -5.91
CA HIS A 99 3.53 -3.81 -5.06
C HIS A 99 3.45 -4.23 -3.59
N LEU A 100 3.63 -3.28 -2.67
CA LEU A 100 3.49 -3.51 -1.23
C LEU A 100 2.15 -4.15 -0.86
N ASP A 101 1.05 -3.68 -1.45
CA ASP A 101 -0.30 -4.17 -1.17
C ASP A 101 -0.60 -5.61 -1.62
N THR A 102 0.27 -6.18 -2.45
CA THR A 102 0.16 -7.59 -2.84
C THR A 102 0.74 -8.52 -1.77
N VAL A 103 1.56 -8.00 -0.86
CA VAL A 103 2.27 -8.76 0.19
C VAL A 103 2.01 -8.25 1.60
N MET A 104 1.40 -7.08 1.76
CA MET A 104 1.04 -6.50 3.06
C MET A 104 -0.18 -5.58 2.95
N THR A 105 -1.16 -5.73 3.85
CA THR A 105 -2.31 -4.82 3.94
C THR A 105 -2.70 -4.55 5.40
N HIS A 106 -3.09 -3.30 5.70
CA HIS A 106 -3.58 -2.85 7.01
C HIS A 106 -5.08 -3.20 7.17
N LEU A 107 -5.40 -4.10 8.11
CA LEU A 107 -6.74 -4.71 8.26
C LEU A 107 -7.56 -4.07 9.38
N ASP A 108 -6.88 -3.66 10.45
CA ASP A 108 -7.47 -3.09 11.66
C ASP A 108 -6.46 -2.12 12.30
N MET A 109 -6.83 -1.42 13.37
CA MET A 109 -6.01 -0.40 14.04
C MET A 109 -4.57 -0.86 14.30
N ASP A 110 -4.39 -2.11 14.73
CA ASP A 110 -3.10 -2.71 15.09
C ASP A 110 -2.70 -3.92 14.22
N THR A 111 -3.51 -4.29 13.23
CA THR A 111 -3.40 -5.61 12.57
C THR A 111 -3.08 -5.49 11.08
N PHE A 112 -2.07 -6.22 10.62
CA PHE A 112 -1.71 -6.36 9.21
C PHE A 112 -1.81 -7.81 8.73
N SER A 113 -2.24 -7.99 7.48
CA SER A 113 -1.95 -9.22 6.73
C SER A 113 -0.59 -9.12 6.10
N VAL A 114 0.21 -10.19 6.12
CA VAL A 114 1.50 -10.24 5.43
C VAL A 114 1.77 -11.58 4.76
N TYR A 115 2.47 -11.53 3.63
CA TYR A 115 3.11 -12.70 3.03
C TYR A 115 4.52 -12.92 3.62
N PRO A 116 4.72 -13.93 4.48
CA PRO A 116 5.91 -14.03 5.32
C PRO A 116 7.21 -14.33 4.55
N GLN A 117 7.14 -14.87 3.32
CA GLN A 117 8.35 -15.08 2.52
C GLN A 117 8.96 -13.76 2.02
N ILE A 118 8.15 -12.71 1.90
CA ILE A 118 8.59 -11.38 1.43
C ILE A 118 8.73 -10.42 2.60
N ILE A 119 7.70 -10.35 3.45
CA ILE A 119 7.68 -9.50 4.62
C ILE A 119 8.22 -10.29 5.81
N ASN A 120 9.49 -10.07 6.13
CA ASN A 120 10.16 -10.69 7.27
C ASN A 120 11.09 -9.69 7.97
N THR A 121 11.63 -10.09 9.12
CA THR A 121 12.47 -9.22 9.96
C THR A 121 13.81 -8.83 9.33
N GLY A 122 14.26 -9.53 8.29
CA GLY A 122 15.48 -9.20 7.54
C GLY A 122 15.28 -8.19 6.41
N MET A 123 14.03 -7.78 6.14
CA MET A 123 13.73 -6.81 5.08
C MET A 123 14.21 -5.39 5.48
N PRO A 124 14.94 -4.68 4.60
CA PRO A 124 15.32 -3.30 4.85
C PRO A 124 14.11 -2.37 4.99
N CYS A 125 14.13 -1.53 6.03
CA CYS A 125 13.07 -0.58 6.33
C CYS A 125 13.65 0.75 6.83
N TRP A 126 13.03 1.85 6.41
CA TRP A 126 13.43 3.21 6.83
C TRP A 126 12.23 4.05 7.21
N ILE A 127 12.45 5.02 8.09
CA ILE A 127 11.53 6.12 8.34
C ILE A 127 12.13 7.39 7.75
N LEU A 128 11.34 8.08 6.92
CA LEU A 128 11.64 9.40 6.39
C LEU A 128 10.86 10.45 7.17
N THR A 129 11.52 11.55 7.53
CA THR A 129 10.93 12.73 8.18
C THR A 129 11.47 14.00 7.52
N PRO A 130 10.76 15.14 7.59
CA PRO A 130 11.29 16.40 7.07
C PRO A 130 12.52 16.87 7.88
N ASP A 131 13.50 17.49 7.21
CA ASP A 131 14.69 18.07 7.85
C ASP A 131 14.50 19.53 8.33
N GLY A 132 13.32 20.11 8.08
CA GLY A 132 12.98 21.51 8.38
C GLY A 132 13.50 22.53 7.35
N LYS A 133 14.25 22.10 6.33
CA LYS A 133 14.85 22.94 5.27
C LYS A 133 14.37 22.55 3.86
N GLY A 134 13.37 21.67 3.77
CA GLY A 134 12.82 21.18 2.51
C GLY A 134 13.47 19.91 1.98
N GLY A 135 14.31 19.25 2.80
CA GLY A 135 14.90 17.94 2.55
C GLY A 135 14.32 16.84 3.44
N LEU A 136 14.98 15.68 3.43
CA LEU A 136 14.57 14.47 4.12
C LEU A 136 15.67 14.00 5.08
N ILE A 137 15.27 13.60 6.28
CA ILE A 137 16.07 12.79 7.19
C ILE A 137 15.64 11.34 7.00
N ARG A 138 16.61 10.43 6.82
CA ARG A 138 16.38 8.98 6.69
C ARG A 138 16.97 8.26 7.90
N THR A 139 16.14 7.51 8.60
CA THR A 139 16.53 6.65 9.72
C THR A 139 16.26 5.20 9.37
N ALA A 140 17.27 4.33 9.47
CA ALA A 140 17.08 2.90 9.30
C ALA A 140 16.48 2.28 10.56
N GLU A 141 15.55 1.36 10.39
CA GLU A 141 14.92 0.62 11.49
C GLU A 141 15.44 -0.82 11.51
N ALA A 142 15.49 -1.40 12.72
CA ALA A 142 16.05 -2.75 12.88
C ALA A 142 15.18 -3.84 12.23
N ASN A 143 13.86 -3.63 12.17
CA ASN A 143 12.94 -4.46 11.40
C ASN A 143 11.64 -3.69 11.11
N TYR A 144 10.77 -4.28 10.30
CA TYR A 144 9.53 -3.65 9.87
C TYR A 144 8.50 -3.46 11.00
N LEU A 145 8.46 -4.35 12.00
CA LEU A 145 7.48 -4.25 13.11
C LEU A 145 7.72 -2.98 13.90
N ILE A 146 8.98 -2.70 14.26
CA ILE A 146 9.37 -1.47 14.97
C ILE A 146 8.98 -0.22 14.15
N ALA A 147 9.16 -0.27 12.83
CA ALA A 147 8.77 0.84 11.96
C ALA A 147 7.25 1.04 11.94
N LEU A 148 6.46 -0.04 11.92
CA LEU A 148 5.00 0.01 11.97
C LEU A 148 4.48 0.49 13.34
N GLU A 149 5.05 0.00 14.44
CA GLU A 149 4.72 0.41 15.81
C GLU A 149 4.96 1.91 16.01
N LYS A 150 6.12 2.42 15.55
CA LYS A 150 6.41 3.86 15.53
C LYS A 150 5.45 4.65 14.62
N ALA A 151 5.06 4.08 13.49
CA ALA A 151 4.17 4.73 12.53
C ALA A 151 2.74 4.84 13.05
N LEU A 152 2.25 3.81 13.73
CA LEU A 152 0.92 3.74 14.31
C LEU A 152 0.86 4.29 15.73
N GLU A 153 2.00 4.57 16.36
CA GLU A 153 2.08 5.05 17.74
C GLU A 153 1.38 4.06 18.69
N ILE A 154 1.73 2.77 18.54
CA ILE A 154 1.24 1.64 19.33
C ILE A 154 2.40 0.78 19.81
N ASP A 155 2.17 0.02 20.89
CA ASP A 155 3.22 -0.80 21.51
C ASP A 155 3.47 -2.11 20.77
N GLN A 156 2.46 -2.66 20.11
CA GLN A 156 2.56 -3.95 19.45
C GLN A 156 1.67 -4.02 18.21
N VAL A 157 2.27 -4.43 17.08
CA VAL A 157 1.54 -4.77 15.86
C VAL A 157 1.20 -6.25 15.84
N ARG A 158 -0.04 -6.58 15.48
CA ARG A 158 -0.50 -7.93 15.19
C ARG A 158 -0.30 -8.24 13.71
N VAL A 159 0.21 -9.44 13.43
CA VAL A 159 0.46 -9.90 12.07
C VAL A 159 -0.25 -11.21 11.82
N ILE A 160 -1.04 -11.24 10.75
CA ILE A 160 -1.70 -12.45 10.24
C ILE A 160 -0.97 -12.87 8.97
N THR A 161 -0.48 -14.10 8.92
CA THR A 161 0.27 -14.62 7.78
C THR A 161 -0.64 -15.31 6.77
N THR A 162 -0.34 -15.11 5.49
CA THR A 162 -1.04 -15.75 4.36
C THR A 162 -0.95 -17.28 4.39
N GLY A 163 -2.03 -17.95 3.98
CA GLY A 163 -2.12 -19.40 3.80
C GLY A 163 -1.98 -20.16 5.11
N GLY A 164 -1.60 -21.43 5.04
CA GLY A 164 -1.22 -22.25 6.19
C GLY A 164 0.21 -22.73 6.05
N ASP A 165 0.41 -23.86 5.39
CA ASP A 165 1.74 -24.33 5.03
C ASP A 165 2.38 -23.51 3.88
N ARG A 166 3.62 -23.85 3.52
CA ARG A 166 4.36 -23.14 2.47
C ARG A 166 3.67 -23.20 1.10
N PHE A 167 3.07 -24.33 0.74
CA PHE A 167 2.41 -24.50 -0.57
C PHE A 167 1.05 -23.80 -0.61
N GLU A 168 0.32 -23.82 0.50
CA GLU A 168 -0.90 -23.04 0.67
C GLU A 168 -0.61 -21.54 0.59
N ALA A 169 0.42 -21.07 1.29
CA ALA A 169 0.82 -19.66 1.28
C ALA A 169 1.23 -19.19 -0.12
N GLU A 170 2.03 -19.96 -0.86
CA GLU A 170 2.42 -19.62 -2.23
C GLU A 170 1.20 -19.54 -3.18
N ARG A 171 0.25 -20.48 -3.05
CA ARG A 171 -0.97 -20.50 -3.87
C ARG A 171 -1.91 -19.35 -3.54
N GLU A 172 -2.15 -19.08 -2.26
CA GLU A 172 -3.05 -18.01 -1.85
C GLU A 172 -2.43 -16.63 -2.08
N GLN A 173 -1.11 -16.49 -1.95
CA GLN A 173 -0.38 -15.29 -2.39
C GLN A 173 -0.59 -15.05 -3.89
N TRP A 174 -0.49 -16.09 -4.72
CA TRP A 174 -0.76 -15.98 -6.15
C TRP A 174 -2.19 -15.54 -6.47
N ASN A 175 -3.13 -15.87 -5.58
CA ASN A 175 -4.54 -15.51 -5.68
C ASN A 175 -4.88 -14.17 -5.02
N ASP A 176 -3.86 -13.37 -4.68
CA ASP A 176 -3.98 -12.04 -4.08
C ASP A 176 -4.59 -12.03 -2.67
N ALA A 177 -4.30 -13.05 -1.86
CA ALA A 177 -4.86 -13.20 -0.52
C ALA A 177 -4.53 -12.06 0.46
N ASN A 178 -3.42 -11.36 0.30
CA ASN A 178 -3.12 -10.16 1.09
C ASN A 178 -3.75 -8.88 0.54
N ASN A 179 -4.23 -8.88 -0.71
CA ASN A 179 -4.71 -7.68 -1.39
C ASN A 179 -6.20 -7.43 -1.11
N VAL A 180 -6.54 -7.33 0.17
CA VAL A 180 -7.91 -7.17 0.66
C VAL A 180 -8.28 -5.71 0.83
N LEU A 181 -9.56 -5.37 0.61
CA LEU A 181 -10.05 -4.01 0.84
C LEU A 181 -10.64 -3.91 2.23
N THR A 182 -10.01 -3.14 3.11
CA THR A 182 -10.54 -2.83 4.45
C THR A 182 -11.59 -1.73 4.36
N LEU A 183 -12.85 -2.06 4.64
CA LEU A 183 -13.98 -1.12 4.60
C LEU A 183 -14.06 -0.25 5.85
N ARG A 184 -13.83 -0.88 7.00
CA ARG A 184 -13.71 -0.27 8.32
C ARG A 184 -12.77 -1.13 9.17
N PRO A 185 -12.24 -0.64 10.30
CA PRO A 185 -11.36 -1.44 11.15
C PRO A 185 -11.98 -2.81 11.46
N GLY A 186 -11.24 -3.87 11.12
CA GLY A 186 -11.66 -5.26 11.34
C GLY A 186 -12.67 -5.83 10.32
N VAL A 187 -13.00 -5.13 9.22
CA VAL A 187 -13.90 -5.65 8.17
C VAL A 187 -13.28 -5.50 6.79
N VAL A 188 -13.09 -6.63 6.11
CA VAL A 188 -12.36 -6.68 4.83
C VAL A 188 -13.14 -7.40 3.75
N VAL A 189 -12.92 -7.02 2.49
CA VAL A 189 -13.38 -7.75 1.30
C VAL A 189 -12.22 -8.57 0.75
N SER A 190 -12.43 -9.88 0.58
CA SER A 190 -11.44 -10.84 0.09
C SER A 190 -12.04 -11.77 -0.95
N TYR A 191 -11.22 -12.41 -1.79
CA TYR A 191 -11.71 -13.48 -2.64
C TYR A 191 -12.03 -14.73 -1.82
N GLU A 192 -13.14 -15.39 -2.15
CA GLU A 192 -13.62 -16.59 -1.45
C GLU A 192 -12.64 -17.77 -1.56
N ARG A 193 -11.85 -17.85 -2.64
CA ARG A 193 -10.88 -18.92 -2.91
C ARG A 193 -9.67 -18.95 -1.95
N ASN A 194 -9.45 -17.90 -1.16
CA ASN A 194 -8.34 -17.79 -0.22
C ASN A 194 -8.73 -18.38 1.15
N LEU A 195 -9.11 -19.66 1.15
CA LEU A 195 -9.76 -20.33 2.26
C LEU A 195 -8.96 -20.22 3.57
N ARG A 196 -7.66 -20.49 3.54
CA ARG A 196 -6.82 -20.53 4.74
C ARG A 196 -6.53 -19.14 5.29
N THR A 197 -6.23 -18.19 4.41
CA THR A 197 -6.03 -16.80 4.83
C THR A 197 -7.32 -16.22 5.41
N ASN A 198 -8.47 -16.47 4.77
CA ASN A 198 -9.77 -16.01 5.27
C ASN A 198 -10.13 -16.65 6.62
N GLU A 199 -9.84 -17.95 6.81
CA GLU A 199 -10.02 -18.63 8.10
C GLU A 199 -9.14 -18.01 9.19
N LYS A 200 -7.88 -17.68 8.88
CA LYS A 200 -7.00 -16.97 9.83
C LYS A 200 -7.48 -15.55 10.16
N TYR A 201 -8.03 -14.84 9.20
CA TYR A 201 -8.66 -13.54 9.44
C TYR A 201 -9.83 -13.68 10.42
N ASP A 202 -10.73 -14.64 10.18
CA ASP A 202 -11.88 -14.90 11.06
C ASP A 202 -11.45 -15.26 12.49
N GLN A 203 -10.48 -16.18 12.63
CA GLN A 203 -9.91 -16.56 13.94
C GLN A 203 -9.24 -15.39 14.67
N ALA A 204 -8.75 -14.40 13.93
CA ALA A 204 -8.13 -13.20 14.48
C ALA A 204 -9.14 -12.08 14.80
N GLY A 205 -10.44 -12.31 14.57
CA GLY A 205 -11.51 -11.34 14.81
C GLY A 205 -11.77 -10.39 13.64
N ILE A 206 -11.21 -10.65 12.45
CA ILE A 206 -11.43 -9.86 11.24
C ILE A 206 -12.60 -10.44 10.47
N THR A 207 -13.66 -9.66 10.29
CA THR A 207 -14.82 -10.05 9.48
C THR A 207 -14.44 -10.03 8.00
N VAL A 208 -14.56 -11.18 7.34
CA VAL A 208 -14.31 -11.31 5.90
C VAL A 208 -15.63 -11.28 5.13
N LEU A 209 -15.73 -10.40 4.14
CA LEU A 209 -16.79 -10.35 3.15
C LEU A 209 -16.28 -10.97 1.85
N PRO A 210 -16.59 -12.26 1.59
CA PRO A 210 -16.08 -12.96 0.42
C PRO A 210 -16.77 -12.48 -0.87
N ILE A 211 -16.00 -12.37 -1.94
CA ILE A 211 -16.48 -12.19 -3.31
C ILE A 211 -15.87 -13.25 -4.25
N ALA A 212 -16.59 -13.58 -5.32
CA ALA A 212 -16.08 -14.47 -6.36
C ALA A 212 -14.88 -13.85 -7.08
N GLY A 213 -13.87 -14.66 -7.38
CA GLY A 213 -12.58 -14.21 -7.93
C GLY A 213 -12.13 -14.90 -9.21
N ASP A 214 -12.99 -15.73 -9.82
CA ASP A 214 -12.64 -16.62 -10.93
C ASP A 214 -12.20 -15.86 -12.19
N GLU A 215 -12.87 -14.74 -12.47
CA GLU A 215 -12.58 -13.90 -13.62
C GLU A 215 -11.74 -12.68 -13.25
N LEU A 216 -12.15 -11.92 -12.23
CA LEU A 216 -11.44 -10.72 -11.78
C LEU A 216 -10.01 -11.02 -11.34
N GLY A 217 -9.82 -12.16 -10.66
CA GLY A 217 -8.52 -12.60 -10.18
C GLY A 217 -7.54 -12.99 -11.30
N ARG A 218 -7.98 -13.19 -12.55
CA ARG A 218 -7.08 -13.45 -13.69
C ARG A 218 -6.17 -12.25 -13.99
N GLY A 219 -6.62 -11.05 -13.61
CA GLY A 219 -5.85 -9.81 -13.70
C GLY A 219 -4.69 -9.70 -12.69
N ARG A 220 -4.56 -10.66 -11.74
CA ARG A 220 -3.60 -10.62 -10.64
C ARG A 220 -3.76 -9.37 -9.76
N GLY A 221 -4.97 -9.20 -9.26
CA GLY A 221 -5.31 -8.17 -8.29
C GLY A 221 -6.51 -8.60 -7.44
N GLY A 222 -6.44 -8.29 -6.15
CA GLY A 222 -7.51 -8.48 -5.19
C GLY A 222 -8.47 -7.28 -5.12
N ALA A 223 -9.32 -7.30 -4.10
CA ALA A 223 -10.33 -6.26 -3.89
C ALA A 223 -9.69 -4.87 -3.72
N ARG A 224 -8.49 -4.78 -3.13
CA ARG A 224 -7.79 -3.49 -2.97
C ARG A 224 -7.32 -2.92 -4.30
N CYS A 225 -6.68 -3.72 -5.15
CA CYS A 225 -6.23 -3.31 -6.48
C CYS A 225 -7.36 -2.79 -7.38
N MET A 226 -8.59 -3.28 -7.16
CA MET A 226 -9.79 -2.84 -7.90
C MET A 226 -10.44 -1.58 -7.31
N SER A 227 -9.87 -1.00 -6.27
CA SER A 227 -10.44 0.12 -5.53
C SER A 227 -9.49 1.32 -5.48
N CYS A 228 -10.07 2.52 -5.39
CA CYS A 228 -9.32 3.76 -5.16
C CYS A 228 -10.12 4.62 -4.18
N PRO A 229 -9.84 4.52 -2.87
CA PRO A 229 -10.55 5.31 -1.87
C PRO A 229 -10.37 6.81 -2.12
N LEU A 230 -11.47 7.55 -2.20
CA LEU A 230 -11.48 9.01 -2.33
C LEU A 230 -11.69 9.69 -0.98
N GLU A 231 -12.54 9.10 -0.14
CA GLU A 231 -12.87 9.57 1.19
C GLU A 231 -12.84 8.40 2.17
N ARG A 232 -12.15 8.59 3.30
CA ARG A 232 -12.06 7.64 4.39
C ARG A 232 -11.81 8.41 5.68
N ASP A 233 -12.57 8.11 6.71
CA ASP A 233 -12.39 8.73 8.02
C ASP A 233 -10.99 8.42 8.58
N GLY A 234 -10.44 9.39 9.31
CA GLY A 234 -9.17 9.26 10.00
C GLY A 234 -9.25 8.30 11.19
N ILE A 235 -8.05 7.93 11.67
CA ILE A 235 -7.84 7.15 12.89
C ILE A 235 -6.79 7.81 13.80
#